data_AF-A0A0Q4K2Y7-F1
#
_entry.id   AF-A0A0Q4K2Y7-F1
#
_cell.length_a   1.000
_cell.length_b   1.000
_cell.length_c   1.000
_cell.angle_alpha   90.00
_cell.angle_beta   90.00
_cell.angle_gamma   90.00
#
_symmetry.space_group_name_H-M   'P 1'
#
loop_
_entity.id
_entity.type
_entity.pdbx_description
1 polymer ?
#
loop_
_entity_poly.entity_id
_entity_poly.type
_entity_poly.pdbx_seq_one_letter_code
_entity_poly.pdbx_strand_id
1 'polypeptide(L)'
;MLTGLIFATEEAEHQPGVLAATLPFGGMTLIEYQARLLVAAGVGQLLVAVGRVTPALAAAVNRIGRRGATVDIVRSAEEAKAKVHPLATIVALADGLVTTDAVVEGMALEPVDTLLVTPTGDATSVERVDAEHCWAGVATLSIDRLDDAARLPREYDFQSTLLRVATQARAAHVLLPAKAVRSGHGVERDAGTLEVRSKDVLASLAEQRTGWIDRYVFTPVSRLLLPLLVRRKVPDVAIGVGGGVLGVAGLVAIPFWSAGAATVLLFLAMVVLSAGSLLGWLRGEDGHAAWQERGVDIFGVAGVLGVGLVQSLIVQAGTAGVLAVAGVAATILARRSPVVRPPWAATPATALVLLAPFALAGTSTIGLALVALHAGVTLGHAIENLRRTA
;
A
#
# COMPACT_ATOMS: atom_id res chain seq x y z
N MET A 1 -15.51 -3.21 -15.39
CA MET A 1 -15.71 -2.66 -14.03
C MET A 1 -15.35 -3.76 -13.04
N LEU A 2 -14.58 -3.49 -12.00
CA LEU A 2 -14.20 -4.50 -11.02
C LEU A 2 -15.12 -4.48 -9.80
N THR A 3 -15.58 -5.66 -9.39
CA THR A 3 -16.32 -5.88 -8.13
C THR A 3 -15.50 -6.82 -7.26
N GLY A 4 -15.31 -6.48 -6.00
CA GLY A 4 -14.63 -7.32 -5.04
C GLY A 4 -15.62 -8.20 -4.30
N LEU A 5 -15.30 -9.46 -4.07
CA LEU A 5 -16.08 -10.38 -3.25
C LEU A 5 -15.19 -10.90 -2.12
N ILE A 6 -15.56 -10.62 -0.86
CA ILE A 6 -14.83 -11.11 0.31
C ILE A 6 -15.70 -12.15 1.01
N PHE A 7 -15.18 -13.35 1.21
CA PHE A 7 -15.83 -14.36 2.06
C PHE A 7 -15.48 -14.11 3.53
N ALA A 8 -16.50 -14.09 4.39
CA ALA A 8 -16.42 -13.84 5.83
C ALA A 8 -17.46 -14.72 6.55
N THR A 9 -17.34 -16.03 6.37
CA THR A 9 -18.27 -17.08 6.79
C THR A 9 -17.74 -17.88 7.98
N GLU A 10 -16.44 -18.08 8.08
CA GLU A 10 -15.77 -18.96 9.03
C GLU A 10 -15.51 -18.28 10.37
N GLU A 11 -15.56 -19.11 11.43
CA GLU A 11 -15.19 -18.68 12.77
C GLU A 11 -13.66 -18.71 12.95
N ALA A 12 -13.16 -17.83 13.83
CA ALA A 12 -11.78 -17.83 14.24
C ALA A 12 -11.49 -19.09 15.07
N GLU A 13 -10.30 -19.68 14.87
CA GLU A 13 -9.89 -20.84 15.64
C GLU A 13 -9.79 -20.50 17.13
N HIS A 14 -10.26 -21.41 17.96
CA HIS A 14 -10.28 -21.27 19.42
C HIS A 14 -11.09 -20.07 19.96
N GLN A 15 -11.89 -19.37 19.12
CA GLN A 15 -12.76 -18.26 19.51
C GLN A 15 -14.16 -18.38 18.92
N PRO A 16 -15.01 -19.25 19.51
CA PRO A 16 -16.38 -19.44 19.04
C PRO A 16 -17.17 -18.14 19.01
N GLY A 17 -17.95 -17.91 17.96
CA GLY A 17 -18.73 -16.68 17.82
C GLY A 17 -17.99 -15.48 17.22
N VAL A 18 -16.67 -15.55 17.07
CA VAL A 18 -15.84 -14.53 16.41
C VAL A 18 -15.58 -14.96 14.97
N LEU A 19 -15.79 -14.08 13.99
CA LEU A 19 -15.48 -14.38 12.59
C LEU A 19 -13.99 -14.16 12.33
N ALA A 20 -13.34 -15.06 11.58
CA ALA A 20 -11.93 -14.94 11.21
C ALA A 20 -11.64 -13.60 10.50
N ALA A 21 -12.54 -13.19 9.60
CA ALA A 21 -12.52 -11.90 8.91
C ALA A 21 -12.51 -10.67 9.85
N THR A 22 -12.95 -10.81 11.11
CA THR A 22 -12.98 -9.70 12.09
C THR A 22 -11.78 -9.69 13.04
N LEU A 23 -10.85 -10.63 12.89
CA LEU A 23 -9.64 -10.66 13.70
C LEU A 23 -8.78 -9.41 13.48
N PRO A 24 -8.06 -8.94 14.52
CA PRO A 24 -7.16 -7.79 14.41
C PRO A 24 -6.02 -8.05 13.40
N PHE A 25 -5.78 -7.09 12.52
CA PHE A 25 -4.72 -7.10 11.51
C PHE A 25 -4.12 -5.71 11.37
N GLY A 26 -2.84 -5.53 11.75
CA GLY A 26 -2.11 -4.27 11.58
C GLY A 26 -2.63 -3.03 12.34
N GLY A 27 -3.73 -3.13 13.08
CA GLY A 27 -4.44 -1.98 13.70
C GLY A 27 -5.84 -1.72 13.11
N MET A 28 -6.24 -2.53 12.14
CA MET A 28 -7.61 -2.65 11.62
C MET A 28 -8.10 -4.10 11.75
N THR A 29 -9.25 -4.46 11.21
CA THR A 29 -9.66 -5.88 11.07
C THR A 29 -9.20 -6.46 9.73
N LEU A 30 -9.09 -7.79 9.64
CA LEU A 30 -8.67 -8.47 8.42
C LEU A 30 -9.57 -8.12 7.20
N ILE A 31 -10.88 -8.07 7.39
CA ILE A 31 -11.82 -7.69 6.32
C ILE A 31 -11.60 -6.25 5.84
N GLU A 32 -11.28 -5.33 6.74
CA GLU A 32 -10.95 -3.96 6.35
C GLU A 32 -9.65 -3.92 5.53
N TYR A 33 -8.69 -4.78 5.86
CA TYR A 33 -7.42 -4.89 5.12
C TYR A 33 -7.66 -5.46 3.72
N GLN A 34 -8.42 -6.55 3.60
CA GLN A 34 -8.80 -7.15 2.32
C GLN A 34 -9.59 -6.17 1.44
N ALA A 35 -10.53 -5.42 2.03
CA ALA A 35 -11.27 -4.38 1.33
C ALA A 35 -10.33 -3.29 0.78
N ARG A 36 -9.31 -2.88 1.55
CA ARG A 36 -8.31 -1.92 1.09
C ARG A 36 -7.51 -2.45 -0.11
N LEU A 37 -7.11 -3.72 -0.10
CA LEU A 37 -6.41 -4.32 -1.24
C LEU A 37 -7.27 -4.31 -2.51
N LEU A 38 -8.55 -4.66 -2.40
CA LEU A 38 -9.49 -4.65 -3.53
C LEU A 38 -9.69 -3.23 -4.08
N VAL A 39 -9.89 -2.24 -3.21
CA VAL A 39 -10.03 -0.83 -3.62
C VAL A 39 -8.76 -0.34 -4.32
N ALA A 40 -7.57 -0.69 -3.82
CA ALA A 40 -6.31 -0.36 -4.47
C ALA A 40 -6.19 -0.98 -5.87
N ALA A 41 -6.69 -2.20 -6.06
CA ALA A 41 -6.79 -2.86 -7.37
C ALA A 41 -7.87 -2.27 -8.30
N GLY A 42 -8.56 -1.19 -7.91
CA GLY A 42 -9.54 -0.50 -8.75
C GLY A 42 -10.96 -1.04 -8.64
N VAL A 43 -11.28 -1.80 -7.58
CA VAL A 43 -12.65 -2.26 -7.30
C VAL A 43 -13.55 -1.07 -6.94
N GLY A 44 -14.66 -0.94 -7.66
CA GLY A 44 -15.66 0.11 -7.44
C GLY A 44 -16.79 -0.29 -6.49
N GLN A 45 -17.09 -1.59 -6.39
CA GLN A 45 -18.14 -2.15 -5.52
C GLN A 45 -17.59 -3.34 -4.73
N LEU A 46 -17.86 -3.41 -3.44
CA LEU A 46 -17.49 -4.52 -2.58
C LEU A 46 -18.72 -5.31 -2.15
N LEU A 47 -18.66 -6.62 -2.32
CA LEU A 47 -19.59 -7.58 -1.73
C LEU A 47 -18.89 -8.32 -0.58
N VAL A 48 -19.61 -8.49 0.52
CA VAL A 48 -19.14 -9.26 1.68
C VAL A 48 -20.09 -10.42 1.91
N ALA A 49 -19.63 -11.63 1.56
CA ALA A 49 -20.39 -12.88 1.70
C ALA A 49 -20.26 -13.43 3.11
N VAL A 50 -21.39 -13.53 3.83
CA VAL A 50 -21.41 -13.89 5.26
C VAL A 50 -22.47 -14.93 5.57
N GLY A 51 -22.16 -15.83 6.51
CA GLY A 51 -23.16 -16.73 7.10
C GLY A 51 -24.03 -16.01 8.15
N ARG A 52 -23.44 -15.03 8.87
CA ARG A 52 -24.13 -14.24 9.88
C ARG A 52 -23.53 -12.83 10.00
N VAL A 53 -24.34 -11.87 10.42
CA VAL A 53 -23.88 -10.50 10.68
C VAL A 53 -23.65 -10.31 12.18
N THR A 54 -22.39 -10.31 12.60
CA THR A 54 -22.02 -10.00 14.00
C THR A 54 -21.87 -8.49 14.21
N PRO A 55 -21.97 -7.98 15.45
CA PRO A 55 -21.72 -6.57 15.73
C PRO A 55 -20.33 -6.10 15.29
N ALA A 56 -19.31 -6.96 15.45
CA ALA A 56 -17.93 -6.68 15.03
C ALA A 56 -17.84 -6.51 13.50
N LEU A 57 -18.47 -7.40 12.74
CA LEU A 57 -18.52 -7.33 11.28
C LEU A 57 -19.28 -6.09 10.80
N ALA A 58 -20.45 -5.80 11.38
CA ALA A 58 -21.23 -4.61 11.03
C ALA A 58 -20.43 -3.32 11.28
N ALA A 59 -19.69 -3.26 12.40
CA ALA A 59 -18.81 -2.14 12.69
C ALA A 59 -17.65 -2.01 11.69
N ALA A 60 -17.06 -3.13 11.25
CA ALA A 60 -16.01 -3.16 10.23
C ALA A 60 -16.55 -2.68 8.87
N VAL A 61 -17.69 -3.19 8.41
CA VAL A 61 -18.35 -2.76 7.16
C VAL A 61 -18.66 -1.26 7.19
N ASN A 62 -19.16 -0.73 8.31
CA ASN A 62 -19.41 0.71 8.47
C ASN A 62 -18.12 1.55 8.44
N ARG A 63 -16.98 1.01 8.86
CA ARG A 63 -15.68 1.70 8.72
C ARG A 63 -15.20 1.68 7.27
N ILE A 64 -15.37 0.57 6.55
CA ILE A 64 -15.05 0.47 5.11
C ILE A 64 -15.90 1.48 4.33
N GLY A 65 -17.22 1.53 4.57
CA GLY A 65 -18.12 2.45 3.89
C GLY A 65 -17.78 3.93 4.11
N ARG A 66 -17.36 4.31 5.32
CA ARG A 66 -16.90 5.69 5.62
C ARG A 66 -15.65 6.11 4.85
N ARG A 67 -14.87 5.16 4.31
CA ARG A 67 -13.71 5.44 3.46
C ARG A 67 -14.06 5.58 1.98
N GLY A 68 -15.36 5.58 1.63
CA GLY A 68 -15.85 5.87 0.28
C GLY A 68 -16.07 4.66 -0.61
N ALA A 69 -15.93 3.43 -0.10
CA ALA A 69 -16.26 2.21 -0.84
C ALA A 69 -17.74 1.86 -0.65
N THR A 70 -18.45 1.50 -1.73
CA THR A 70 -19.80 0.93 -1.63
C THR A 70 -19.69 -0.53 -1.20
N VAL A 71 -20.23 -0.86 -0.02
CA VAL A 71 -20.15 -2.21 0.54
C VAL A 71 -21.55 -2.80 0.72
N ASP A 72 -21.74 -3.99 0.18
CA ASP A 72 -22.97 -4.74 0.24
C ASP A 72 -22.75 -6.08 0.95
N ILE A 73 -23.52 -6.34 2.00
CA ILE A 73 -23.54 -7.65 2.64
C ILE A 73 -24.46 -8.58 1.85
N VAL A 74 -24.02 -9.82 1.62
CA VAL A 74 -24.75 -10.87 0.89
C VAL A 74 -24.62 -12.20 1.64
N ARG A 75 -25.64 -13.06 1.54
CA ARG A 75 -25.67 -14.38 2.21
C ARG A 75 -25.66 -15.56 1.24
N SER A 76 -25.80 -15.31 -0.06
CA SER A 76 -25.78 -16.34 -1.09
C SER A 76 -25.30 -15.79 -2.43
N ALA A 77 -24.98 -16.69 -3.36
CA ALA A 77 -24.69 -16.36 -4.75
C ALA A 77 -25.82 -15.59 -5.44
N GLU A 78 -27.07 -15.90 -5.10
CA GLU A 78 -28.27 -15.24 -5.66
C GLU A 78 -28.36 -13.77 -5.19
N GLU A 79 -28.13 -13.53 -3.89
CA GLU A 79 -28.10 -12.17 -3.34
C GLU A 79 -26.93 -11.36 -3.91
N ALA A 80 -25.77 -11.99 -4.09
CA ALA A 80 -24.63 -11.39 -4.76
C ALA A 80 -24.97 -11.01 -6.20
N LYS A 81 -25.48 -11.95 -6.99
CA LYS A 81 -25.89 -11.73 -8.39
C LYS A 81 -26.86 -10.56 -8.52
N ALA A 82 -27.84 -10.46 -7.62
CA ALA A 82 -28.85 -9.40 -7.66
C ALA A 82 -28.27 -7.98 -7.45
N LYS A 83 -27.08 -7.86 -6.84
CA LYS A 83 -26.44 -6.59 -6.50
C LYS A 83 -25.26 -6.23 -7.41
N VAL A 84 -24.63 -7.20 -8.05
CA VAL A 84 -23.48 -6.99 -8.94
C VAL A 84 -23.92 -6.32 -10.23
N HIS A 85 -23.11 -5.39 -10.74
CA HIS A 85 -23.32 -4.79 -12.06
C HIS A 85 -23.18 -5.84 -13.18
N PRO A 86 -24.08 -5.95 -14.18
CA PRO A 86 -24.09 -7.05 -15.18
C PRO A 86 -22.83 -7.25 -16.02
N LEU A 87 -21.95 -6.24 -16.09
CA LEU A 87 -20.67 -6.26 -16.83
C LEU A 87 -19.45 -6.20 -15.89
N ALA A 88 -19.63 -6.53 -14.61
CA ALA A 88 -18.52 -6.58 -13.68
C ALA A 88 -17.67 -7.85 -13.84
N THR A 89 -16.39 -7.70 -13.54
CA THR A 89 -15.48 -8.81 -13.27
C THR A 89 -15.30 -8.91 -11.76
N ILE A 90 -15.42 -10.11 -11.22
CA ILE A 90 -15.39 -10.36 -9.78
C ILE A 90 -13.97 -10.75 -9.37
N VAL A 91 -13.38 -10.02 -8.43
CA VAL A 91 -12.14 -10.43 -7.75
C VAL A 91 -12.52 -10.96 -6.38
N ALA A 92 -12.50 -12.28 -6.23
CA ALA A 92 -12.90 -12.99 -5.03
C ALA A 92 -11.71 -13.29 -4.12
N LEU A 93 -11.84 -13.00 -2.83
CA LEU A 93 -10.85 -13.28 -1.78
C LEU A 93 -11.41 -14.29 -0.79
N ALA A 94 -10.62 -15.31 -0.48
CA ALA A 94 -10.95 -16.31 0.53
C ALA A 94 -11.16 -15.70 1.91
N ASP A 95 -11.97 -16.38 2.71
CA ASP A 95 -12.04 -16.09 4.14
C ASP A 95 -10.68 -16.33 4.80
N GLY A 96 -10.27 -15.43 5.68
CA GLY A 96 -8.97 -15.48 6.35
C GLY A 96 -7.77 -15.16 5.44
N LEU A 97 -7.97 -14.74 4.18
CA LEU A 97 -6.84 -14.45 3.28
C LEU A 97 -6.01 -13.26 3.77
N VAL A 98 -4.73 -13.52 3.94
CA VAL A 98 -3.67 -12.53 4.09
C VAL A 98 -2.83 -12.52 2.82
N THR A 99 -2.69 -11.37 2.17
CA THR A 99 -1.84 -11.22 0.98
C THR A 99 -1.39 -9.77 0.77
N THR A 100 -0.72 -9.47 -0.34
CA THR A 100 -0.22 -8.12 -0.69
C THR A 100 -1.02 -7.51 -1.84
N ASP A 101 -0.88 -6.19 -1.99
CA ASP A 101 -1.39 -5.41 -3.13
C ASP A 101 -1.02 -6.02 -4.49
N ALA A 102 0.26 -6.37 -4.67
CA ALA A 102 0.78 -6.90 -5.92
C ALA A 102 0.11 -8.21 -6.36
N VAL A 103 -0.35 -9.04 -5.40
CA VAL A 103 -1.07 -10.28 -5.73
C VAL A 103 -2.49 -9.95 -6.20
N VAL A 104 -3.20 -9.08 -5.48
CA VAL A 104 -4.58 -8.71 -5.82
C VAL A 104 -4.63 -7.89 -7.12
N GLU A 105 -3.73 -6.93 -7.29
CA GLU A 105 -3.59 -6.15 -8.52
C GLU A 105 -3.20 -7.03 -9.72
N GLY A 106 -2.25 -7.96 -9.52
CA GLY A 106 -1.87 -8.92 -10.56
C GLY A 106 -3.06 -9.76 -11.00
N MET A 107 -3.78 -10.35 -10.04
CA MET A 107 -4.98 -11.13 -10.34
C MET A 107 -6.10 -10.31 -10.98
N ALA A 108 -6.29 -9.04 -10.59
CA ALA A 108 -7.29 -8.17 -11.19
C ALA A 108 -7.01 -7.85 -12.67
N LEU A 109 -5.75 -8.00 -13.12
CA LEU A 109 -5.33 -7.85 -14.52
C LEU A 109 -5.38 -9.16 -15.31
N GLU A 110 -5.46 -10.31 -14.65
CA GLU A 110 -5.58 -11.60 -15.32
C GLU A 110 -6.91 -11.72 -16.09
N PRO A 111 -6.95 -12.58 -17.13
CA PRO A 111 -8.20 -12.88 -17.82
C PRO A 111 -9.29 -13.35 -16.85
N VAL A 112 -10.55 -13.09 -17.22
CA VAL A 112 -11.70 -13.62 -16.47
C VAL A 112 -11.65 -15.14 -16.42
N ASP A 113 -12.17 -15.69 -15.32
CA ASP A 113 -12.11 -17.10 -14.98
C ASP A 113 -10.68 -17.60 -14.81
N THR A 114 -9.95 -16.96 -13.89
CA THR A 114 -8.60 -17.34 -13.48
C THR A 114 -8.53 -17.55 -11.97
N LEU A 115 -7.90 -18.66 -11.55
CA LEU A 115 -7.66 -19.03 -10.17
C LEU A 115 -6.18 -18.89 -9.83
N LEU A 116 -5.87 -18.23 -8.71
CA LEU A 116 -4.53 -18.30 -8.13
C LEU A 116 -4.39 -19.66 -7.43
N VAL A 117 -3.39 -20.44 -7.80
CA VAL A 117 -3.20 -21.81 -7.30
C VAL A 117 -1.81 -22.04 -6.70
N THR A 118 -1.72 -23.03 -5.83
CA THR A 118 -0.49 -23.52 -5.21
C THR A 118 -0.49 -25.05 -5.24
N PRO A 119 0.67 -25.72 -5.27
CA PRO A 119 0.75 -27.17 -5.13
C PRO A 119 -0.03 -27.71 -3.93
N THR A 120 -0.68 -28.86 -4.11
CA THR A 120 -1.39 -29.55 -3.03
C THR A 120 -0.44 -29.89 -1.87
N GLY A 121 -0.83 -29.55 -0.64
CA GLY A 121 -0.02 -29.80 0.56
C GLY A 121 0.84 -28.62 1.00
N ASP A 122 0.87 -27.52 0.23
CA ASP A 122 1.47 -26.27 0.69
C ASP A 122 0.67 -25.62 1.83
N ALA A 123 1.36 -24.88 2.71
CA ALA A 123 0.75 -24.14 3.82
C ALA A 123 -0.19 -23.00 3.37
N THR A 124 -0.22 -22.69 2.08
CA THR A 124 -1.10 -21.70 1.43
C THR A 124 -2.29 -22.33 0.71
N SER A 125 -2.43 -23.65 0.78
CA SER A 125 -3.54 -24.37 0.17
C SER A 125 -4.84 -24.13 0.94
N VAL A 126 -5.88 -23.70 0.24
CA VAL A 126 -7.20 -23.41 0.83
C VAL A 126 -8.20 -24.50 0.49
N GLU A 127 -8.49 -24.66 -0.80
CA GLU A 127 -9.45 -25.64 -1.31
C GLU A 127 -8.87 -26.33 -2.53
N ARG A 128 -9.07 -27.65 -2.64
CA ARG A 128 -8.50 -28.42 -3.74
C ARG A 128 -9.25 -28.12 -5.04
N VAL A 129 -8.50 -27.74 -6.08
CA VAL A 129 -9.03 -27.42 -7.42
C VAL A 129 -8.88 -28.64 -8.33
N ASP A 130 -7.72 -29.27 -8.33
CA ASP A 130 -7.45 -30.51 -9.08
C ASP A 130 -6.57 -31.48 -8.26
N ALA A 131 -5.98 -32.51 -8.89
CA ALA A 131 -5.14 -33.47 -8.19
C ALA A 131 -3.85 -32.85 -7.63
N GLU A 132 -3.26 -31.89 -8.36
CA GLU A 132 -1.94 -31.33 -8.11
C GLU A 132 -2.00 -29.93 -7.49
N HIS A 133 -3.14 -29.24 -7.59
CA HIS A 133 -3.30 -27.84 -7.21
C HIS A 133 -4.46 -27.58 -6.26
N CYS A 134 -4.20 -26.69 -5.32
CA CYS A 134 -5.17 -26.05 -4.46
C CYS A 134 -5.29 -24.57 -4.77
N TRP A 135 -6.47 -24.00 -4.57
CA TRP A 135 -6.71 -22.57 -4.60
C TRP A 135 -5.91 -21.87 -3.50
N ALA A 136 -5.25 -20.79 -3.86
CA ALA A 136 -4.46 -19.93 -2.99
C ALA A 136 -5.24 -18.66 -2.59
N GLY A 137 -6.56 -18.74 -2.59
CA GLY A 137 -7.43 -17.74 -1.97
C GLY A 137 -7.69 -16.45 -2.75
N VAL A 138 -7.22 -16.31 -3.99
CA VAL A 138 -7.61 -15.20 -4.89
C VAL A 138 -8.12 -15.77 -6.22
N ALA A 139 -9.22 -15.24 -6.74
CA ALA A 139 -9.77 -15.62 -8.03
C ALA A 139 -10.32 -14.40 -8.77
N THR A 140 -10.20 -14.41 -10.10
CA THR A 140 -10.80 -13.42 -11.00
C THR A 140 -11.84 -14.13 -11.85
N LEU A 141 -13.11 -13.85 -11.62
CA LEU A 141 -14.24 -14.61 -12.15
C LEU A 141 -15.19 -13.71 -12.94
N SER A 142 -15.80 -14.27 -13.97
CA SER A 142 -16.92 -13.63 -14.67
C SER A 142 -18.21 -13.69 -13.85
N ILE A 143 -19.17 -12.83 -14.19
CA ILE A 143 -20.53 -12.91 -13.63
C ILE A 143 -21.23 -14.20 -14.02
N ASP A 144 -20.91 -14.77 -15.17
CA ASP A 144 -21.48 -16.05 -15.59
C ASP A 144 -21.17 -17.16 -14.57
N ARG A 145 -19.99 -17.14 -13.93
CA ARG A 145 -19.66 -18.07 -12.83
C ARG A 145 -20.49 -17.82 -11.58
N LEU A 146 -20.77 -16.56 -11.26
CA LEU A 146 -21.67 -16.21 -10.16
C LEU A 146 -23.12 -16.64 -10.47
N ASP A 147 -23.55 -16.49 -11.72
CA ASP A 147 -24.85 -16.92 -12.23
C ASP A 147 -25.02 -18.44 -12.16
N ASP A 148 -24.00 -19.18 -12.56
CA ASP A 148 -23.96 -20.64 -12.48
C ASP A 148 -24.00 -21.10 -11.01
N ALA A 149 -23.25 -20.42 -10.12
CA ALA A 149 -23.30 -20.68 -8.68
C ALA A 149 -24.68 -20.37 -8.07
N ALA A 150 -25.36 -19.32 -8.54
CA ALA A 150 -26.71 -18.95 -8.08
C ALA A 150 -27.81 -19.92 -8.52
N ARG A 151 -27.54 -20.85 -9.45
CA ARG A 151 -28.47 -21.91 -9.84
C ARG A 151 -28.38 -23.15 -8.95
N LEU A 152 -27.37 -23.22 -8.10
CA LEU A 152 -27.16 -24.34 -7.19
C LEU A 152 -27.90 -24.10 -5.85
N PRO A 153 -28.19 -25.16 -5.09
CA PRO A 153 -28.90 -25.05 -3.80
C PRO A 153 -28.25 -24.03 -2.87
N ARG A 154 -29.08 -23.18 -2.26
CA ARG A 154 -28.64 -22.07 -1.40
C ARG A 154 -27.94 -22.55 -0.12
N GLU A 155 -28.21 -23.78 0.31
CA GLU A 155 -27.63 -24.39 1.50
C GLU A 155 -26.16 -24.78 1.32
N TYR A 156 -25.67 -24.83 0.07
CA TYR A 156 -24.27 -25.10 -0.19
C TYR A 156 -23.39 -23.93 0.21
N ASP A 157 -22.18 -24.23 0.67
CA ASP A 157 -21.20 -23.19 0.97
C ASP A 157 -20.93 -22.36 -0.28
N PHE A 158 -21.07 -21.04 -0.16
CA PHE A 158 -21.00 -20.15 -1.31
C PHE A 158 -19.58 -20.12 -1.91
N GLN A 159 -18.55 -20.12 -1.08
CA GLN A 159 -17.17 -20.09 -1.55
C GLN A 159 -16.83 -21.36 -2.34
N SER A 160 -17.05 -22.53 -1.74
CA SER A 160 -16.77 -23.81 -2.39
C SER A 160 -17.63 -24.04 -3.63
N THR A 161 -18.88 -23.57 -3.62
CA THR A 161 -19.78 -23.65 -4.79
C THR A 161 -19.23 -22.82 -5.95
N LEU A 162 -18.83 -21.58 -5.69
CA LEU A 162 -18.29 -20.69 -6.70
C LEU A 162 -16.97 -21.23 -7.30
N LEU A 163 -16.09 -21.76 -6.45
CA LEU A 163 -14.84 -22.38 -6.90
C LEU A 163 -15.10 -23.63 -7.72
N ARG A 164 -16.03 -24.49 -7.28
CA ARG A 164 -16.40 -25.70 -8.02
C ARG A 164 -16.92 -25.36 -9.42
N VAL A 165 -17.77 -24.35 -9.53
CA VAL A 165 -18.29 -23.87 -10.83
C VAL A 165 -17.15 -23.32 -11.70
N ALA A 166 -16.24 -22.53 -11.15
CA ALA A 166 -15.08 -22.00 -11.88
C ALA A 166 -14.16 -23.13 -12.39
N THR A 167 -13.87 -24.13 -11.56
CA THR A 167 -13.08 -25.30 -11.95
C THR A 167 -13.76 -26.11 -13.05
N GLN A 168 -15.07 -26.33 -12.95
CA GLN A 168 -15.85 -27.04 -13.97
C GLN A 168 -15.86 -26.29 -15.31
N ALA A 169 -15.84 -24.96 -15.27
CA ALA A 169 -15.68 -24.10 -16.45
C ALA A 169 -14.24 -24.07 -17.00
N ARG A 170 -13.31 -24.81 -16.40
CA ARG A 170 -11.88 -24.84 -16.75
C ARG A 170 -11.22 -23.47 -16.64
N ALA A 171 -11.48 -22.78 -15.53
CA ALA A 171 -10.77 -21.56 -15.19
C ALA A 171 -9.25 -21.73 -15.34
N ALA A 172 -8.57 -20.72 -15.86
CA ALA A 172 -7.13 -20.72 -16.01
C ALA A 172 -6.44 -20.75 -14.64
N HIS A 173 -5.25 -21.34 -14.56
CA HIS A 173 -4.48 -21.44 -13.33
C HIS A 173 -3.25 -20.54 -13.41
N VAL A 174 -3.11 -19.64 -12.43
CA VAL A 174 -1.90 -18.85 -12.22
C VAL A 174 -1.21 -19.37 -10.97
N LEU A 175 0.03 -19.80 -11.10
CA LEU A 175 0.80 -20.30 -9.96
C LEU A 175 1.17 -19.16 -9.01
N LEU A 176 0.95 -19.37 -7.72
CA LEU A 176 1.32 -18.44 -6.67
C LEU A 176 2.84 -18.14 -6.74
N PRO A 177 3.26 -16.89 -6.96
CA PRO A 177 4.67 -16.56 -7.04
C PRO A 177 5.36 -16.82 -5.70
N ALA A 178 6.54 -17.43 -5.70
CA ALA A 178 7.32 -17.69 -4.48
C ALA A 178 7.62 -16.41 -3.67
N LYS A 179 7.67 -15.25 -4.33
CA LYS A 179 7.80 -13.95 -3.66
C LYS A 179 6.58 -13.63 -2.78
N ALA A 180 5.37 -13.96 -3.24
CA ALA A 180 4.13 -13.74 -2.48
C ALA A 180 4.11 -14.59 -1.21
N VAL A 181 4.51 -15.86 -1.29
CA VAL A 181 4.64 -16.75 -0.12
C VAL A 181 5.59 -16.14 0.92
N ARG A 182 6.78 -15.69 0.49
CA ARG A 182 7.74 -15.00 1.39
C ARG A 182 7.23 -13.68 1.95
N SER A 183 6.27 -13.05 1.30
CA SER A 183 5.66 -11.79 1.74
C SER A 183 4.44 -12.03 2.65
N GLY A 184 4.26 -13.27 3.13
CA GLY A 184 3.22 -13.65 4.09
C GLY A 184 1.86 -14.03 3.48
N HIS A 185 1.80 -14.31 2.18
CA HIS A 185 0.58 -14.81 1.54
C HIS A 185 0.10 -16.13 2.19
N GLY A 186 -1.19 -16.23 2.46
CA GLY A 186 -1.88 -17.47 2.85
C GLY A 186 -3.21 -17.19 3.56
N VAL A 187 -3.96 -18.24 3.85
CA VAL A 187 -5.21 -18.15 4.61
C VAL A 187 -4.96 -18.51 6.06
N GLU A 188 -5.42 -17.68 6.98
CA GLU A 188 -5.20 -17.84 8.41
C GLU A 188 -6.48 -17.59 9.20
N ARG A 189 -6.75 -18.48 10.16
CA ARG A 189 -7.94 -18.42 11.03
C ARG A 189 -7.57 -18.36 12.51
N ASP A 190 -6.33 -18.64 12.86
CA ASP A 190 -5.81 -18.46 14.21
C ASP A 190 -5.32 -17.02 14.44
N ALA A 191 -5.71 -16.42 15.56
CA ALA A 191 -5.37 -15.04 15.88
C ALA A 191 -3.86 -14.84 16.11
N GLY A 192 -3.18 -15.83 16.72
CA GLY A 192 -1.74 -15.73 16.99
C GLY A 192 -0.90 -15.79 15.72
N THR A 193 -1.23 -16.74 14.85
CA THR A 193 -0.57 -16.93 13.55
C THR A 193 -0.88 -15.79 12.60
N LEU A 194 -2.11 -15.24 12.67
CA LEU A 194 -2.49 -14.05 11.91
C LEU A 194 -1.66 -12.83 12.30
N GLU A 195 -1.32 -12.66 13.58
CA GLU A 195 -0.45 -11.56 14.04
C GLU A 195 0.98 -11.69 13.47
N VAL A 196 1.51 -12.91 13.38
CA VAL A 196 2.83 -13.17 12.78
C VAL A 196 2.81 -12.86 11.29
N ARG A 197 1.86 -13.43 10.53
CA ARG A 197 1.71 -13.14 9.09
C ARG A 197 1.45 -11.66 8.83
N SER A 198 0.67 -11.01 9.70
CA SER A 198 0.46 -9.56 9.65
C SER A 198 1.78 -8.82 9.73
N LYS A 199 2.70 -9.19 10.63
CA LYS A 199 4.02 -8.55 10.70
C LYS A 199 4.83 -8.74 9.43
N ASP A 200 4.81 -9.94 8.83
CA ASP A 200 5.54 -10.23 7.61
C ASP A 200 4.99 -9.47 6.40
N VAL A 201 3.67 -9.42 6.24
CA VAL A 201 3.00 -8.66 5.18
C VAL A 201 3.28 -7.17 5.35
N LEU A 202 3.12 -6.65 6.56
CA LEU A 202 3.37 -5.25 6.83
C LEU A 202 4.86 -4.88 6.65
N ALA A 203 5.78 -5.79 6.98
CA ALA A 203 7.20 -5.62 6.68
C ALA A 203 7.46 -5.61 5.16
N SER A 204 6.77 -6.46 4.40
CA SER A 204 6.88 -6.50 2.93
C SER A 204 6.30 -5.26 2.25
N LEU A 205 5.19 -4.71 2.76
CA LEU A 205 4.61 -3.44 2.29
C LEU A 205 5.57 -2.27 2.55
N ALA A 206 6.24 -2.27 3.71
CA ALA A 206 7.29 -1.29 3.99
C ALA A 206 8.48 -1.44 3.02
N GLU A 207 8.80 -2.66 2.59
CA GLU A 207 9.84 -2.95 1.60
C GLU A 207 9.43 -2.64 0.14
N GLN A 208 8.12 -2.56 -0.16
CA GLN A 208 7.60 -2.14 -1.47
C GLN A 208 7.71 -0.64 -1.74
N ARG A 209 8.10 0.18 -0.75
CA ARG A 209 8.49 1.57 -1.01
C ARG A 209 9.75 1.58 -1.90
N THR A 210 9.54 1.87 -3.18
CA THR A 210 10.50 1.58 -4.26
C THR A 210 11.72 2.51 -4.29
N GLY A 211 11.70 3.64 -3.57
CA GLY A 211 12.81 4.58 -3.56
C GLY A 211 14.02 4.06 -2.79
N TRP A 212 15.23 4.19 -3.36
CA TRP A 212 16.47 3.79 -2.70
C TRP A 212 16.65 4.44 -1.31
N ILE A 213 16.17 5.67 -1.11
CA ILE A 213 16.19 6.32 0.21
C ILE A 213 15.19 5.76 1.18
N ASP A 214 14.00 5.38 0.71
CA ASP A 214 13.04 4.69 1.54
C ASP A 214 13.66 3.37 2.05
N ARG A 215 14.39 2.64 1.19
CA ARG A 215 15.06 1.39 1.52
C ARG A 215 16.28 1.54 2.45
N TYR A 216 17.21 2.45 2.15
CA TYR A 216 18.49 2.54 2.85
C TYR A 216 18.50 3.54 4.00
N VAL A 217 17.57 4.50 4.04
CA VAL A 217 17.57 5.58 5.03
C VAL A 217 16.33 5.52 5.90
N PHE A 218 15.12 5.54 5.33
CA PHE A 218 13.90 5.61 6.14
C PHE A 218 13.52 4.27 6.78
N THR A 219 13.63 3.14 6.06
CA THR A 219 13.30 1.81 6.58
C THR A 219 14.12 1.39 7.81
N PRO A 220 15.47 1.51 7.84
CA PRO A 220 16.21 1.13 9.04
C PRO A 220 15.87 2.03 10.24
N VAL A 221 15.67 3.33 9.99
CA VAL A 221 15.34 4.27 11.07
C VAL A 221 13.93 4.06 11.58
N SER A 222 12.95 3.81 10.69
CA SER A 222 11.58 3.49 11.10
C SER A 222 11.53 2.18 11.87
N ARG A 223 12.26 1.13 11.46
CA ARG A 223 12.36 -0.14 12.21
C ARG A 223 12.88 0.05 13.64
N LEU A 224 13.75 1.03 13.88
CA LEU A 224 14.23 1.36 15.21
C LEU A 224 13.21 2.14 16.04
N LEU A 225 12.47 3.06 15.41
CA LEU A 225 11.51 3.94 16.08
C LEU A 225 10.14 3.28 16.33
N LEU A 226 9.68 2.42 15.44
CA LEU A 226 8.37 1.76 15.48
C LEU A 226 8.12 1.03 16.81
N PRO A 227 9.03 0.18 17.34
CA PRO A 227 8.82 -0.51 18.61
C PRO A 227 8.65 0.45 19.80
N LEU A 228 9.39 1.57 19.80
CA LEU A 228 9.35 2.57 20.85
C LEU A 228 8.03 3.35 20.83
N LEU A 229 7.55 3.71 19.64
CA LEU A 229 6.31 4.45 19.44
C LEU A 229 5.08 3.60 19.79
N VAL A 230 5.09 2.32 19.40
CA VAL A 230 4.04 1.35 19.74
C VAL A 230 3.99 1.14 21.26
N ARG A 231 5.14 0.94 21.90
CA ARG A 231 5.21 0.73 23.36
C ARG A 231 4.68 1.91 24.16
N ARG A 232 4.88 3.14 23.68
CA ARG A 232 4.39 4.38 24.34
C ARG A 232 2.96 4.75 23.99
N LYS A 233 2.25 3.98 23.16
CA LYS A 233 0.88 4.27 22.69
C LYS A 233 0.72 5.70 22.15
N VAL A 234 1.75 6.21 21.45
CA VAL A 234 1.70 7.57 20.91
C VAL A 234 0.64 7.62 19.80
N PRO A 235 -0.33 8.55 19.86
CA PRO A 235 -1.31 8.73 18.80
C PRO A 235 -0.61 9.19 17.51
N ASP A 236 -1.04 8.68 16.36
CA ASP A 236 -0.39 8.96 15.07
C ASP A 236 -0.39 10.47 14.73
N VAL A 237 -1.49 11.16 15.07
CA VAL A 237 -1.61 12.62 14.94
C VAL A 237 -0.50 13.35 15.70
N ALA A 238 -0.08 12.88 16.88
CA ALA A 238 1.00 13.52 17.62
C ALA A 238 2.36 13.36 16.93
N ILE A 239 2.59 12.23 16.25
CA ILE A 239 3.79 11.99 15.44
C ILE A 239 3.77 12.91 14.21
N GLY A 240 2.62 12.99 13.54
CA GLY A 240 2.41 13.89 12.41
C GLY A 240 2.64 15.37 12.77
N VAL A 241 2.04 15.83 13.87
CA VAL A 241 2.21 17.20 14.38
C VAL A 241 3.66 17.44 14.81
N GLY A 242 4.29 16.51 15.53
CA GLY A 242 5.69 16.63 15.93
C GLY A 242 6.64 16.74 14.73
N GLY A 243 6.45 15.88 13.72
CA GLY A 243 7.19 15.95 12.46
C GLY A 243 6.94 17.26 11.70
N GLY A 244 5.69 17.73 11.66
CA GLY A 244 5.33 19.01 11.06
C GLY A 244 5.99 20.21 11.75
N VAL A 245 5.98 20.25 13.09
CA VAL A 245 6.62 21.31 13.89
C VAL A 245 8.13 21.32 13.65
N LEU A 246 8.78 20.14 13.63
CA LEU A 246 10.19 20.02 13.30
C LEU A 246 10.49 20.51 11.87
N GLY A 247 9.63 20.18 10.91
CA GLY A 247 9.78 20.62 9.53
C GLY A 247 9.68 22.14 9.39
N VAL A 248 8.69 22.76 10.03
CA VAL A 248 8.54 24.22 10.06
C VAL A 248 9.73 24.88 10.76
N ALA A 249 10.17 24.34 11.90
CA ALA A 249 11.37 24.84 12.58
C ALA A 249 12.61 24.74 11.70
N GLY A 250 12.77 23.65 10.94
CA GLY A 250 13.82 23.45 9.95
C GLY A 250 13.81 24.52 8.85
N LEU A 251 12.64 24.82 8.29
CA LEU A 251 12.50 25.87 7.27
C LEU A 251 12.80 27.27 7.82
N VAL A 252 12.29 27.58 9.01
CA VAL A 252 12.55 28.85 9.68
C VAL A 252 14.03 29.00 10.05
N ALA A 253 14.72 27.90 10.36
CA ALA A 253 16.14 27.91 10.69
C ALA A 253 17.06 28.20 9.49
N ILE A 254 16.63 27.98 8.24
CA ILE A 254 17.47 28.18 7.04
C ILE A 254 18.16 29.55 7.00
N PRO A 255 17.48 30.70 7.21
CA PRO A 255 18.13 32.01 7.21
C PRO A 255 18.98 32.32 8.45
N PHE A 256 18.76 31.64 9.58
CA PHE A 256 19.41 31.99 10.86
C PHE A 256 20.56 31.05 11.24
N TRP A 257 20.52 29.81 10.77
CA TRP A 257 21.50 28.78 11.08
C TRP A 257 22.37 28.47 9.85
N SER A 258 23.40 27.64 10.03
CA SER A 258 24.11 27.09 8.88
C SER A 258 23.15 26.24 8.04
N ALA A 259 23.30 26.30 6.72
CA ALA A 259 22.50 25.50 5.78
C ALA A 259 22.52 24.00 6.16
N GLY A 260 23.66 23.50 6.67
CA GLY A 260 23.80 22.15 7.19
C GLY A 260 22.89 21.84 8.37
N ALA A 261 22.87 22.70 9.41
CA ALA A 261 22.04 22.48 10.60
C ALA A 261 20.54 22.49 10.27
N ALA A 262 20.09 23.43 9.42
CA ALA A 262 18.71 23.47 8.95
C ALA A 262 18.35 22.22 8.12
N THR A 263 19.27 21.75 7.27
CA THR A 263 19.06 20.53 6.46
C THR A 263 18.95 19.28 7.32
N VAL A 264 19.75 19.16 8.40
CA VAL A 264 19.65 18.05 9.36
C VAL A 264 18.29 18.08 10.09
N LEU A 265 17.82 19.25 10.50
CA LEU A 265 16.52 19.38 11.17
C LEU A 265 15.35 19.00 10.24
N LEU A 266 15.40 19.42 8.98
CA LEU A 266 14.44 19.03 7.94
C LEU A 266 14.48 17.52 7.67
N PHE A 267 15.68 16.94 7.61
CA PHE A 267 15.84 15.49 7.45
C PHE A 267 15.20 14.73 8.62
N LEU A 268 15.45 15.17 9.86
CA LEU A 268 14.85 14.56 11.05
C LEU A 268 13.32 14.67 11.02
N ALA A 269 12.78 15.82 10.61
CA ALA A 269 11.35 16.01 10.45
C ALA A 269 10.74 15.00 9.46
N MET A 270 11.39 14.81 8.32
CA MET A 270 10.93 13.85 7.30
C MET A 270 11.01 12.39 7.77
N VAL A 271 12.05 12.03 8.54
CA VAL A 271 12.14 10.70 9.16
C VAL A 271 10.96 10.46 10.09
N VAL A 272 10.62 11.44 10.94
CA VAL A 272 9.48 11.35 11.86
C VAL A 272 8.15 11.25 11.10
N LEU A 273 7.95 12.06 10.06
CA LEU A 273 6.76 12.00 9.21
C LEU A 273 6.66 10.67 8.45
N SER A 274 7.78 10.15 7.94
CA SER A 274 7.79 8.85 7.24
C SER A 274 7.54 7.68 8.19
N ALA A 275 8.00 7.76 9.44
CA ALA A 275 7.68 6.76 10.45
C ALA A 275 6.19 6.83 10.87
N GLY A 276 5.65 8.06 10.98
CA GLY A 276 4.22 8.31 11.16
C GLY A 276 3.41 7.71 10.02
N SER A 277 3.80 7.96 8.77
CA SER A 277 3.01 7.48 7.62
C SER A 277 2.96 5.96 7.55
N LEU A 278 4.08 5.28 7.86
CA LEU A 278 4.09 3.83 8.02
C LEU A 278 3.13 3.39 9.12
N LEU A 279 3.12 4.03 10.29
CA LEU A 279 2.15 3.74 11.35
C LEU A 279 0.70 4.00 10.94
N GLY A 280 0.44 5.07 10.19
CA GLY A 280 -0.88 5.37 9.64
C GLY A 280 -1.34 4.29 8.67
N TRP A 281 -0.48 3.84 7.76
CA TRP A 281 -0.75 2.74 6.84
C TRP A 281 -0.99 1.41 7.56
N LEU A 282 -0.21 1.13 8.61
CA LEU A 282 -0.42 -0.02 9.49
C LEU A 282 -1.82 0.04 10.11
N ARG A 283 -2.17 1.18 10.72
CA ARG A 283 -3.43 1.40 11.43
C ARG A 283 -4.65 1.60 10.51
N GLY A 284 -4.46 1.65 9.19
CA GLY A 284 -5.53 1.97 8.24
C GLY A 284 -6.07 3.40 8.40
N GLU A 285 -5.25 4.32 8.90
CA GLU A 285 -5.54 5.76 8.96
C GLU A 285 -5.03 6.44 7.68
N ASP A 286 -5.53 5.98 6.52
CA ASP A 286 -5.03 6.34 5.18
C ASP A 286 -4.97 7.88 4.97
N GLY A 287 -5.89 8.63 5.59
CA GLY A 287 -5.91 10.10 5.54
C GLY A 287 -4.73 10.76 6.26
N HIS A 288 -4.36 10.26 7.45
CA HIS A 288 -3.21 10.78 8.20
C HIS A 288 -1.90 10.37 7.54
N ALA A 289 -1.80 9.11 7.07
CA ALA A 289 -0.65 8.62 6.34
C ALA A 289 -0.39 9.45 5.07
N ALA A 290 -1.44 9.70 4.27
CA ALA A 290 -1.33 10.53 3.07
C ALA A 290 -0.98 12.00 3.38
N TRP A 291 -1.44 12.55 4.50
CA TRP A 291 -1.06 13.90 4.93
C TRP A 291 0.41 13.96 5.34
N GLN A 292 0.91 12.97 6.09
CA GLN A 292 2.31 12.88 6.50
C GLN A 292 3.24 12.67 5.29
N GLU A 293 2.87 11.84 4.32
CA GLU A 293 3.63 11.67 3.06
C GLU A 293 3.68 12.96 2.24
N ARG A 294 2.55 13.68 2.14
CA ARG A 294 2.53 15.02 1.54
C ARG A 294 3.43 15.99 2.31
N GLY A 295 3.47 15.88 3.63
CA GLY A 295 4.39 16.64 4.48
C GLY A 295 5.86 16.40 4.10
N VAL A 296 6.27 15.14 3.94
CA VAL A 296 7.62 14.78 3.49
C VAL A 296 7.95 15.44 2.14
N ASP A 297 7.02 15.39 1.18
CA ASP A 297 7.17 16.02 -0.12
C ASP A 297 7.30 17.54 -0.03
N ILE A 298 6.43 18.19 0.75
CA ILE A 298 6.40 19.66 0.93
C ILE A 298 7.68 20.15 1.59
N PHE A 299 8.11 19.52 2.69
CA PHE A 299 9.35 19.90 3.37
C PHE A 299 10.58 19.62 2.52
N GLY A 300 10.57 18.54 1.73
CA GLY A 300 11.58 18.24 0.70
C GLY A 300 11.77 19.39 -0.29
N VAL A 301 10.67 19.79 -0.95
CA VAL A 301 10.70 20.87 -1.94
C VAL A 301 11.04 22.21 -1.31
N ALA A 302 10.35 22.57 -0.21
CA ALA A 302 10.54 23.85 0.46
C ALA A 302 11.95 24.00 1.02
N GLY A 303 12.54 22.92 1.54
CA GLY A 303 13.91 22.89 2.03
C GLY A 303 14.94 23.18 0.93
N VAL A 304 14.84 22.48 -0.21
CA VAL A 304 15.74 22.68 -1.35
C VAL A 304 15.63 24.10 -1.91
N LEU A 305 14.40 24.60 -2.09
CA LEU A 305 14.17 25.98 -2.57
C LEU A 305 14.65 27.02 -1.57
N GLY A 306 14.38 26.81 -0.28
CA GLY A 306 14.81 27.71 0.80
C GLY A 306 16.33 27.81 0.89
N VAL A 307 17.04 26.67 0.87
CA VAL A 307 18.50 26.65 0.87
C VAL A 307 19.05 27.30 -0.40
N GLY A 308 18.48 27.02 -1.58
CA GLY A 308 18.88 27.65 -2.84
C GLY A 308 18.70 29.17 -2.83
N LEU A 309 17.59 29.66 -2.28
CA LEU A 309 17.30 31.09 -2.15
C LEU A 309 18.30 31.77 -1.19
N VAL A 310 18.43 31.26 0.04
CA VAL A 310 19.33 31.84 1.04
C VAL A 310 20.78 31.82 0.57
N GLN A 311 21.23 30.72 -0.05
CA GLN A 311 22.58 30.65 -0.61
C GLN A 311 22.79 31.67 -1.74
N SER A 312 21.78 31.90 -2.58
CA SER A 312 21.86 32.90 -3.66
C SER A 312 21.98 34.31 -3.11
N LEU A 313 21.29 34.60 -2.00
CA LEU A 313 21.37 35.89 -1.32
C LEU A 313 22.73 36.11 -0.65
N ILE A 314 23.29 35.07 0.00
CA ILE A 314 24.59 35.13 0.67
C ILE A 314 25.73 35.32 -0.34
N VAL A 315 25.74 34.53 -1.42
CA VAL A 315 26.82 34.53 -2.42
C VAL A 315 26.61 35.62 -3.48
N GLN A 316 25.44 36.30 -3.48
CA GLN A 316 25.03 37.27 -4.50
C GLN A 316 25.13 36.72 -5.93
N ALA A 317 24.85 35.42 -6.09
CA ALA A 317 24.86 34.72 -7.36
C ALA A 317 23.61 33.86 -7.48
N GLY A 318 22.90 33.96 -8.61
CA GLY A 318 21.66 33.21 -8.84
C GLY A 318 21.84 31.71 -9.10
N THR A 319 23.08 31.21 -9.13
CA THR A 319 23.39 29.81 -9.50
C THR A 319 22.70 28.80 -8.58
N ALA A 320 22.78 29.00 -7.26
CA ALA A 320 22.14 28.11 -6.28
C ALA A 320 20.61 28.09 -6.44
N GLY A 321 19.99 29.25 -6.64
CA GLY A 321 18.54 29.39 -6.83
C GLY A 321 18.08 28.71 -8.13
N VAL A 322 18.80 28.91 -9.23
CA VAL A 322 18.50 28.26 -10.52
C VAL A 322 18.62 26.75 -10.40
N LEU A 323 19.68 26.23 -9.76
CA LEU A 323 19.85 24.79 -9.55
C LEU A 323 18.73 24.19 -8.69
N ALA A 324 18.33 24.88 -7.61
CA ALA A 324 17.23 24.46 -6.76
C ALA A 324 15.90 24.40 -7.52
N VAL A 325 15.56 25.46 -8.27
CA VAL A 325 14.33 25.53 -9.07
C VAL A 325 14.34 24.49 -10.19
N ALA A 326 15.44 24.34 -10.92
CA ALA A 326 15.57 23.37 -12.01
C ALA A 326 15.45 21.93 -11.49
N GLY A 327 16.11 21.60 -10.38
CA GLY A 327 16.02 20.29 -9.75
C GLY A 327 14.60 19.96 -9.31
N VAL A 328 13.94 20.87 -8.59
CA VAL A 328 12.54 20.70 -8.16
C VAL A 328 11.60 20.55 -9.36
N ALA A 329 11.73 21.40 -10.38
CA ALA A 329 10.92 21.33 -11.57
C ALA A 329 11.08 20.00 -12.30
N ALA A 330 12.32 19.52 -12.47
CA ALA A 330 12.61 18.23 -13.09
C ALA A 330 12.01 17.06 -12.28
N THR A 331 12.10 17.08 -10.95
CA THR A 331 11.46 16.07 -10.09
C THR A 331 9.94 16.08 -10.23
N ILE A 332 9.30 17.25 -10.25
CA ILE A 332 7.84 17.38 -10.41
C ILE A 332 7.40 16.86 -11.79
N LEU A 333 8.10 17.24 -12.86
CA LEU A 333 7.82 16.79 -14.22
C LEU A 333 7.98 15.26 -14.35
N ALA A 334 9.07 14.71 -13.82
CA ALA A 334 9.31 13.27 -13.83
C ALA A 334 8.22 12.51 -13.07
N ARG A 335 7.69 13.07 -11.96
CA ARG A 335 6.57 12.47 -11.23
C ARG A 335 5.26 12.47 -12.00
N ARG A 336 5.01 13.46 -12.86
CA ARG A 336 3.79 13.54 -13.67
C ARG A 336 3.82 12.64 -14.90
N SER A 337 4.97 12.05 -15.24
CA SER A 337 5.08 11.07 -16.32
C SER A 337 4.41 9.74 -15.94
N PRO A 338 3.63 9.10 -16.84
CA PRO A 338 2.93 7.84 -16.58
C PRO A 338 3.86 6.59 -16.65
N VAL A 339 5.17 6.77 -16.52
CA VAL A 339 6.16 5.69 -16.61
C VAL A 339 6.43 5.06 -15.24
N VAL A 340 6.56 3.73 -15.22
CA VAL A 340 7.01 2.98 -14.04
C VAL A 340 8.37 3.50 -13.60
N ARG A 341 8.46 4.01 -12.36
CA ARG A 341 9.66 4.67 -11.88
C ARG A 341 10.71 3.65 -11.44
N PRO A 342 11.98 3.80 -11.87
CA PRO A 342 13.04 2.96 -11.36
C PRO A 342 13.30 3.27 -9.87
N PRO A 343 13.86 2.32 -9.12
CA PRO A 343 14.09 2.48 -7.69
C PRO A 343 15.09 3.59 -7.32
N TRP A 344 15.93 4.01 -8.28
CA TRP A 344 16.89 5.10 -8.09
C TRP A 344 16.32 6.50 -8.41
N ALA A 345 15.06 6.59 -8.84
CA ALA A 345 14.43 7.84 -9.28
C ALA A 345 14.47 8.95 -8.21
N ALA A 346 14.60 10.19 -8.67
CA ALA A 346 14.54 11.38 -7.83
C ALA A 346 13.16 11.58 -7.19
N THR A 347 13.17 11.85 -5.89
CA THR A 347 12.00 12.27 -5.11
C THR A 347 12.35 13.54 -4.33
N PRO A 348 11.35 14.30 -3.83
CA PRO A 348 11.62 15.42 -2.93
C PRO A 348 12.45 15.00 -1.71
N ALA A 349 12.27 13.75 -1.25
CA ALA A 349 13.05 13.22 -0.15
C ALA A 349 14.51 12.95 -0.53
N THR A 350 14.76 12.48 -1.75
CA THR A 350 16.13 12.23 -2.21
C THR A 350 16.94 13.51 -2.37
N ALA A 351 16.27 14.61 -2.72
CA ALA A 351 16.91 15.90 -2.88
C ALA A 351 17.55 16.41 -1.57
N LEU A 352 16.84 16.36 -0.44
CA LEU A 352 17.38 16.82 0.84
C LEU A 352 18.52 15.92 1.37
N VAL A 353 18.41 14.61 1.19
CA VAL A 353 19.47 13.67 1.62
C VAL A 353 20.75 13.89 0.82
N LEU A 354 20.64 14.12 -0.50
CA LEU A 354 21.80 14.44 -1.33
C LEU A 354 22.40 15.81 -0.98
N LEU A 355 21.57 16.78 -0.57
CA LEU A 355 22.02 18.11 -0.18
C LEU A 355 22.72 18.14 1.18
N ALA A 356 22.28 17.32 2.15
CA ALA A 356 22.74 17.33 3.54
C ALA A 356 24.27 17.31 3.74
N PRO A 357 25.05 16.39 3.15
CA PRO A 357 26.50 16.35 3.39
C PRO A 357 27.21 17.60 2.87
N PHE A 358 26.76 18.16 1.74
CA PHE A 358 27.33 19.38 1.17
C PHE A 358 26.93 20.61 1.96
N ALA A 359 25.68 20.67 2.43
CA ALA A 359 25.22 21.75 3.29
C ALA A 359 25.98 21.78 4.63
N LEU A 360 26.31 20.61 5.21
CA LEU A 360 27.16 20.49 6.39
C LEU A 360 28.60 20.90 6.13
N ALA A 361 29.13 20.59 4.95
CA ALA A 361 30.46 21.01 4.51
C ALA A 361 30.52 22.49 4.03
N GLY A 362 29.41 23.23 4.09
CA GLY A 362 29.33 24.62 3.60
C GLY A 362 29.39 24.78 2.08
N THR A 363 29.29 23.69 1.32
CA THR A 363 29.35 23.63 -0.15
C THR A 363 27.98 23.38 -0.78
N SER A 364 26.93 24.03 -0.25
CA SER A 364 25.53 23.82 -0.62
C SER A 364 25.27 23.90 -2.14
N THR A 365 26.00 24.74 -2.88
CA THR A 365 25.86 24.87 -4.35
C THR A 365 26.21 23.56 -5.07
N ILE A 366 27.21 22.81 -4.60
CA ILE A 366 27.57 21.49 -5.16
C ILE A 366 26.45 20.48 -4.89
N GLY A 367 25.91 20.49 -3.67
CA GLY A 367 24.76 19.65 -3.32
C GLY A 367 23.55 19.94 -4.21
N LEU A 368 23.22 21.21 -4.43
CA LEU A 368 22.12 21.62 -5.32
C LEU A 368 22.38 21.22 -6.78
N ALA A 369 23.63 21.26 -7.25
CA ALA A 369 23.99 20.77 -8.58
C ALA A 369 23.76 19.26 -8.71
N LEU A 370 24.12 18.48 -7.68
CA LEU A 370 23.87 17.03 -7.66
C LEU A 370 22.37 16.70 -7.61
N VAL A 371 21.59 17.46 -6.86
CA VAL A 371 20.13 17.33 -6.84
C VAL A 371 19.55 17.59 -8.25
N ALA A 372 19.97 18.68 -8.90
CA ALA A 372 19.51 19.01 -10.25
C ALA A 372 19.93 17.93 -11.28
N LEU A 373 21.15 17.42 -11.19
CA LEU A 373 21.64 16.32 -12.03
C LEU A 373 20.82 15.06 -11.83
N HIS A 374 20.61 14.63 -10.58
CA HIS A 374 19.84 13.42 -10.24
C HIS A 374 18.38 13.52 -10.72
N ALA A 375 17.76 14.68 -10.54
CA ALA A 375 16.43 14.96 -11.07
C ALA A 375 16.39 14.97 -12.61
N GLY A 376 17.41 15.55 -13.25
CA GLY A 376 17.56 15.55 -14.71
C GLY A 376 17.71 14.15 -15.30
N VAL A 377 18.54 13.29 -14.70
CA VAL A 377 18.70 11.88 -15.12
C VAL A 377 17.39 11.11 -14.98
N THR A 378 16.64 11.35 -13.90
CA THR A 378 15.33 10.73 -13.66
C THR A 378 14.32 11.15 -14.73
N LEU A 379 14.25 12.45 -15.04
CA LEU A 379 13.38 12.98 -16.08
C LEU A 379 13.76 12.45 -17.47
N GLY A 380 15.06 12.44 -17.80
CA GLY A 380 15.56 11.91 -19.06
C GLY A 380 15.21 10.44 -19.27
N HIS A 381 15.33 9.62 -18.21
CA HIS A 381 14.91 8.22 -18.25
C HIS A 381 13.39 8.06 -18.48
N ALA A 382 12.57 8.89 -17.82
CA ALA A 382 11.13 8.88 -18.03
C ALA A 382 10.76 9.24 -19.49
N ILE A 383 11.43 10.24 -20.07
CA ILE A 383 11.22 10.65 -21.47
C ILE A 383 11.61 9.52 -22.44
N GLU A 384 12.77 8.89 -22.23
CA GLU A 384 13.24 7.81 -23.09
C GLU A 384 12.33 6.57 -23.03
N ASN A 385 11.79 6.23 -21.86
CA ASN A 385 10.83 5.13 -21.74
C ASN A 385 9.50 5.45 -22.45
N LEU A 386 8.99 6.67 -22.34
CA LEU A 386 7.79 7.09 -23.10
C LEU A 386 8.01 6.99 -24.61
N ARG A 387 9.22 7.34 -25.08
CA ARG A 387 9.57 7.26 -26.50
C ARG A 387 9.60 5.82 -27.02
N ARG A 388 9.94 4.84 -26.17
CA ARG A 388 10.00 3.42 -26.58
C ARG A 388 8.63 2.74 -26.60
N THR A 389 7.66 3.29 -25.88
CA THR A 389 6.30 2.75 -25.78
C THR A 389 5.29 3.46 -26.69
N ALA A 390 5.64 4.62 -27.25
CA ALA A 390 4.91 5.30 -28.33
C ALA A 390 5.38 4.81 -29.70
#